data_AF-A0A3B5MM04-F1
#
_entry.id   AF-A0A3B5MM04-F1
#
_cell.length_a   1.000
_cell.length_b   1.000
_cell.length_c   1.000
_cell.angle_alpha   90.00
_cell.angle_beta   90.00
_cell.angle_gamma   90.00
#
_symmetry.space_group_name_H-M   'P 1'
#
loop_
_entity.id
_entity.type
_entity.pdbx_description
1 polymer ?
#
loop_
_entity_poly.entity_id
_entity_poly.type
_entity_poly.pdbx_seq_one_letter_code
_entity_poly.pdbx_strand_id
1 'polypeptide(L)'
;AVSVMAVHIMSASLLAVCLLGCFLQVFRFRVAPGAHAVFLRSKRANQFLLEEILQGNLERECYEELCNYEEAREVFEDDERTKSFWTIYYDGNQCLPNPCLNGGNCTDKVGGFFCACSPPNYGHICELGPVEVAGQELLKPQYKAPGKAAATAGGRRWFSNRFIQQRLS
;
A
#
# COMPACT_ATOMS: atom_id res chain seq x y z
N ALA A 1 -21.67 71.06 3.40
CA ALA A 1 -21.16 69.73 3.81
C ALA A 1 -22.20 68.62 3.59
N VAL A 2 -23.27 68.53 4.40
CA VAL A 2 -24.21 67.39 4.43
C VAL A 2 -24.78 67.00 3.06
N SER A 3 -25.23 67.97 2.25
CA SER A 3 -25.79 67.72 0.91
C SER A 3 -24.80 67.04 -0.06
N VAL A 4 -23.52 67.44 -0.05
CA VAL A 4 -22.49 66.88 -0.93
C VAL A 4 -22.17 65.43 -0.57
N MET A 5 -22.08 65.12 0.73
CA MET A 5 -21.88 63.75 1.21
C MET A 5 -23.05 62.83 0.83
N ALA A 6 -24.29 63.34 0.92
CA ALA A 6 -25.48 62.59 0.51
C ALA A 6 -25.48 62.25 -0.99
N VAL A 7 -25.09 63.21 -1.85
CA VAL A 7 -24.96 62.97 -3.31
C VAL A 7 -23.90 61.90 -3.60
N HIS A 8 -22.74 61.93 -2.94
CA HIS A 8 -21.71 60.90 -3.11
C HIS A 8 -22.19 59.51 -2.66
N ILE A 9 -22.86 59.40 -1.51
CA ILE A 9 -23.41 58.13 -1.01
C ILE A 9 -24.43 57.56 -2.01
N MET A 10 -25.36 58.38 -2.51
CA MET A 10 -26.35 57.94 -3.50
C MET A 10 -25.70 57.47 -4.81
N SER A 11 -24.65 58.16 -5.27
CA SER A 11 -23.92 57.77 -6.48
C SER A 11 -23.16 56.44 -6.32
N ALA A 12 -22.55 56.21 -5.15
CA ALA A 12 -21.85 54.97 -4.84
C ALA A 12 -22.81 53.78 -4.74
N SER A 13 -23.97 53.96 -4.11
CA SER A 13 -25.03 52.96 -4.04
C SER A 13 -25.57 52.59 -5.42
N LEU A 14 -25.75 53.57 -6.32
CA LEU A 14 -26.21 53.31 -7.69
C LEU A 14 -25.18 52.50 -8.48
N LEU A 15 -23.89 52.86 -8.40
CA LEU A 15 -22.79 52.12 -9.01
C LEU A 15 -22.69 50.69 -8.47
N ALA A 16 -22.84 50.49 -7.15
CA ALA A 16 -22.84 49.17 -6.54
C ALA A 16 -23.99 48.29 -7.06
N VAL A 17 -25.21 48.83 -7.19
CA VAL A 17 -26.36 48.11 -7.76
C VAL A 17 -26.15 47.81 -9.25
N CYS A 18 -25.58 48.73 -10.03
CA CYS A 18 -25.23 48.48 -11.43
C CYS A 18 -24.19 47.36 -11.56
N LEU A 19 -23.14 47.36 -10.73
CA LEU A 19 -22.10 46.32 -10.73
C LEU A 19 -22.66 44.97 -10.29
N LEU A 20 -23.51 44.92 -9.26
CA LEU A 20 -24.21 43.70 -8.84
C LEU A 20 -25.13 43.18 -9.95
N GLY A 21 -25.83 44.09 -10.64
CA GLY A 21 -26.65 43.78 -11.82
C GLY A 21 -25.84 43.19 -12.95
N CYS A 22 -24.72 43.81 -13.33
CA CYS A 22 -23.80 43.28 -14.33
C CYS A 22 -23.24 41.91 -13.94
N PHE A 23 -22.86 41.72 -12.67
CA PHE A 23 -22.40 40.44 -12.14
C PHE A 23 -23.50 39.37 -12.27
N LEU A 24 -24.74 39.67 -11.87
CA LEU A 24 -25.87 38.76 -12.01
C LEU A 24 -26.25 38.47 -13.47
N GLN A 25 -26.06 39.41 -14.40
CA GLN A 25 -26.24 39.17 -15.84
C GLN A 25 -25.15 38.24 -16.39
N VAL A 26 -23.88 38.44 -16.01
CA VAL A 26 -22.77 37.54 -16.37
C VAL A 26 -22.97 36.14 -15.79
N PHE A 27 -23.45 36.03 -14.55
CA PHE A 27 -23.77 34.73 -13.92
C PHE A 27 -25.01 34.05 -14.52
N ARG A 28 -26.02 34.81 -14.97
CA ARG A 28 -27.20 34.24 -15.67
C ARG A 28 -26.88 33.70 -17.07
N PHE A 29 -25.76 34.07 -17.68
CA PHE A 29 -25.38 33.66 -19.03
C PHE A 29 -24.48 32.40 -19.13
N ARG A 30 -24.42 31.55 -18.09
CA ARG A 30 -23.69 30.27 -18.12
C ARG A 30 -24.51 29.01 -17.83
N VAL A 31 -25.84 29.09 -17.81
CA VAL A 31 -26.70 27.89 -17.79
C VAL A 31 -27.35 27.72 -19.16
N ALA A 32 -26.68 26.94 -20.02
CA ALA A 32 -27.30 26.42 -21.24
C ALA A 32 -28.26 25.27 -20.86
N PRO A 33 -29.55 25.31 -21.25
CA PRO A 33 -30.45 24.19 -21.01
C PRO A 33 -30.18 23.10 -22.05
N GLY A 34 -29.72 21.92 -21.59
CA GLY A 34 -29.50 20.77 -22.46
C GLY A 34 -28.05 20.55 -22.90
N ALA A 35 -27.15 20.39 -21.94
CA ALA A 35 -26.00 19.52 -22.12
C ALA A 35 -26.14 18.36 -21.14
N HIS A 36 -26.09 17.11 -21.63
CA HIS A 36 -25.85 15.98 -20.75
C HIS A 36 -24.48 16.19 -20.13
N ALA A 37 -24.44 16.43 -18.82
CA ALA A 37 -23.19 16.52 -18.08
C ALA A 37 -22.57 15.12 -17.99
N VAL A 38 -21.93 14.71 -19.09
CA VAL A 38 -20.86 13.72 -19.05
C VAL A 38 -19.79 14.35 -18.18
N PHE A 39 -19.79 13.99 -16.89
CA PHE A 39 -18.73 14.39 -15.98
C PHE A 39 -17.42 13.87 -16.58
N LEU A 40 -16.65 14.79 -17.17
CA LEU A 40 -15.24 14.54 -17.43
C LEU A 40 -14.59 14.36 -16.06
N ARG A 41 -14.48 13.09 -15.65
CA ARG A 41 -13.79 12.66 -14.44
C ARG A 41 -12.34 13.08 -14.59
N SER A 42 -12.02 14.26 -14.06
CA SER A 42 -10.68 14.81 -14.06
C SER A 42 -9.75 13.85 -13.33
N LYS A 43 -8.60 13.51 -13.93
CA LYS A 43 -7.51 12.87 -13.20
C LYS A 43 -7.21 13.67 -11.94
N ARG A 44 -6.91 12.96 -10.85
CA ARG A 44 -6.50 13.58 -9.59
C ARG A 44 -5.01 13.84 -9.54
N ALA A 45 -4.21 12.94 -10.12
CA ALA A 45 -2.77 12.90 -9.91
C ALA A 45 -2.07 14.26 -10.13
N ASN A 46 -1.22 14.64 -9.18
CA ASN A 46 -0.43 15.87 -9.12
C ASN A 46 -1.25 17.13 -8.81
N GLN A 47 -2.43 17.01 -8.20
CA GLN A 47 -3.21 18.18 -7.75
C GLN A 47 -2.81 18.65 -6.33
N PHE A 48 -1.51 18.57 -6.01
CA PHE A 48 -0.62 19.26 -5.04
C PHE A 48 -1.08 19.49 -3.58
N LEU A 49 -2.37 19.41 -3.27
CA LEU A 49 -3.00 19.81 -2.00
C LEU A 49 -4.30 19.03 -1.70
N LEU A 50 -4.80 18.21 -2.63
CA LEU A 50 -6.08 17.49 -2.49
C LEU A 50 -5.97 15.96 -2.57
N GLU A 51 -4.80 15.43 -2.94
CA GLU A 51 -4.56 13.99 -3.03
C GLU A 51 -4.34 13.35 -1.64
N GLU A 52 -3.54 13.97 -0.77
CA GLU A 52 -3.27 13.50 0.61
C GLU A 52 -4.48 13.56 1.58
N ILE A 53 -5.54 14.30 1.26
CA ILE A 53 -6.66 14.56 2.20
C ILE A 53 -7.83 13.57 2.03
N LEU A 54 -7.98 12.94 0.85
CA LEU A 54 -9.04 11.95 0.65
C LEU A 54 -8.48 10.54 0.70
N GLN A 55 -9.16 9.67 1.45
CA GLN A 55 -8.88 8.23 1.50
C GLN A 55 -8.70 7.64 0.08
N GLY A 56 -7.58 6.94 -0.11
CA GLY A 56 -7.22 6.31 -1.37
C GLY A 56 -8.24 5.25 -1.82
N ASN A 57 -8.34 5.06 -3.14
CA ASN A 57 -9.22 4.07 -3.74
C ASN A 57 -8.45 3.22 -4.74
N LEU A 58 -8.29 1.92 -4.46
CA LEU A 58 -7.44 1.02 -5.26
C LEU A 58 -7.74 1.09 -6.77
N GLU A 59 -9.03 1.07 -7.14
CA GLU A 59 -9.46 1.11 -8.53
C GLU A 59 -9.02 2.40 -9.21
N ARG A 60 -9.29 3.56 -8.59
CA ARG A 60 -8.87 4.85 -9.15
C ARG A 60 -7.36 5.00 -9.20
N GLU A 61 -6.69 4.86 -8.08
CA GLU A 61 -5.30 5.30 -7.97
C GLU A 61 -4.33 4.30 -8.64
N CYS A 62 -4.64 2.99 -8.61
CA CYS A 62 -3.74 1.94 -9.12
C CYS A 62 -4.22 1.22 -10.40
N TYR A 63 -5.52 1.12 -10.70
CA TYR A 63 -6.00 0.43 -11.92
C TYR A 63 -6.43 1.40 -13.04
N GLU A 64 -7.04 2.54 -12.72
CA GLU A 64 -7.33 3.62 -13.68
C GLU A 64 -6.15 4.60 -13.84
N GLU A 65 -5.42 4.84 -12.75
CA GLU A 65 -4.17 5.61 -12.70
C GLU A 65 -2.99 4.67 -12.33
N LEU A 66 -1.75 5.18 -12.30
CA LEU A 66 -0.56 4.38 -11.96
C LEU A 66 -0.04 4.84 -10.61
N CYS A 67 -0.15 4.00 -9.59
CA CYS A 67 0.24 4.33 -8.22
C CYS A 67 1.68 3.90 -7.90
N ASN A 68 2.28 4.59 -6.93
CA ASN A 68 3.54 4.21 -6.30
C ASN A 68 3.29 3.34 -5.04
N TYR A 69 4.37 2.80 -4.46
CA TYR A 69 4.28 1.87 -3.32
C TYR A 69 3.62 2.48 -2.07
N GLU A 70 3.84 3.78 -1.81
CA GLU A 70 3.27 4.45 -0.63
C GLU A 70 1.76 4.69 -0.79
N GLU A 71 1.31 5.09 -1.99
CA GLU A 71 -0.11 5.20 -2.32
C GLU A 71 -0.82 3.83 -2.19
N ALA A 72 -0.18 2.75 -2.64
CA ALA A 72 -0.70 1.39 -2.43
C ALA A 72 -0.77 1.02 -0.94
N ARG A 73 0.24 1.42 -0.13
CA ARG A 73 0.28 1.16 1.32
C ARG A 73 -0.84 1.89 2.07
N GLU A 74 -1.15 3.12 1.67
CA GLU A 74 -2.25 3.92 2.23
C GLU A 74 -3.64 3.32 1.93
N VAL A 75 -3.79 2.59 0.82
CA VAL A 75 -5.06 1.94 0.45
C VAL A 75 -5.36 0.70 1.29
N PHE A 76 -4.34 -0.10 1.64
CA PHE A 76 -4.54 -1.36 2.38
C PHE A 76 -4.43 -1.24 3.90
N GLU A 77 -3.76 -0.19 4.42
CA GLU A 77 -3.43 0.03 5.84
C GLU A 77 -2.66 -1.16 6.49
N ASP A 78 -2.14 -2.10 5.69
CA ASP A 78 -1.50 -3.35 6.12
C ASP A 78 -0.32 -3.71 5.20
N ASP A 79 0.86 -3.90 5.80
CA ASP A 79 2.11 -4.14 5.07
C ASP A 79 2.11 -5.46 4.26
N GLU A 80 1.48 -6.52 4.76
CA GLU A 80 1.53 -7.84 4.11
C GLU A 80 0.56 -7.90 2.93
N ARG A 81 -0.63 -7.28 3.06
CA ARG A 81 -1.55 -7.07 1.94
C ARG A 81 -0.92 -6.19 0.87
N THR A 82 -0.31 -5.07 1.27
CA THR A 82 0.39 -4.16 0.35
C THR A 82 1.46 -4.91 -0.44
N LYS A 83 2.33 -5.69 0.23
CA LYS A 83 3.35 -6.50 -0.46
C LYS A 83 2.74 -7.50 -1.43
N SER A 84 1.70 -8.25 -1.01
CA SER A 84 1.08 -9.29 -1.85
C SER A 84 0.34 -8.74 -3.08
N PHE A 85 -0.18 -7.51 -2.99
CA PHE A 85 -0.66 -6.76 -4.14
C PHE A 85 0.51 -6.28 -5.01
N TRP A 86 1.52 -5.68 -4.38
CA TRP A 86 2.59 -4.97 -5.08
C TRP A 86 3.47 -5.87 -5.94
N THR A 87 3.81 -7.09 -5.51
CA THR A 87 4.62 -8.00 -6.34
C THR A 87 3.94 -8.32 -7.67
N ILE A 88 2.63 -8.57 -7.63
CA ILE A 88 1.83 -8.85 -8.83
C ILE A 88 1.58 -7.60 -9.66
N TYR A 89 1.39 -6.44 -9.01
CA TYR A 89 1.07 -5.17 -9.67
C TYR A 89 2.25 -4.58 -10.44
N TYR A 90 3.46 -4.64 -9.86
CA TYR A 90 4.62 -3.90 -10.37
C TYR A 90 5.24 -4.54 -11.63
N ASP A 91 5.39 -5.87 -11.65
CA ASP A 91 6.03 -6.60 -12.75
C ASP A 91 5.30 -7.89 -13.17
N GLY A 92 4.02 -8.02 -12.79
CA GLY A 92 3.17 -9.16 -13.11
C GLY A 92 3.32 -10.33 -12.14
N ASN A 93 2.60 -11.42 -12.37
CA ASN A 93 2.70 -12.63 -11.55
C ASN A 93 3.61 -13.66 -12.25
N GLN A 94 4.85 -13.83 -11.79
CA GLN A 94 5.78 -14.80 -12.42
C GLN A 94 5.57 -16.25 -11.95
N CYS A 95 4.59 -16.50 -11.08
CA CYS A 95 4.09 -17.83 -10.75
C CYS A 95 2.95 -18.32 -11.67
N LEU A 96 2.63 -17.60 -12.76
CA LEU A 96 1.59 -17.99 -13.73
C LEU A 96 2.13 -18.03 -15.17
N PRO A 97 2.27 -19.22 -15.79
CA PRO A 97 2.09 -20.57 -15.22
C PRO A 97 3.16 -20.88 -14.17
N ASN A 98 2.89 -21.81 -13.24
CA ASN A 98 3.82 -22.15 -12.17
C ASN A 98 5.16 -22.68 -12.74
N PRO A 99 6.29 -21.97 -12.54
CA PRO A 99 7.60 -22.39 -13.05
C PRO A 99 8.26 -23.50 -12.23
N CYS A 100 7.76 -23.77 -11.01
CA CYS A 100 8.32 -24.76 -10.10
C CYS A 100 7.93 -26.18 -10.51
N LEU A 101 8.93 -27.00 -10.82
CA LEU A 101 8.79 -28.40 -11.18
C LEU A 101 8.56 -29.28 -9.94
N ASN A 102 8.26 -30.56 -10.17
CA ASN A 102 8.15 -31.60 -9.14
C ASN A 102 7.22 -31.25 -7.95
N GLY A 103 6.17 -30.46 -8.20
CA GLY A 103 5.22 -30.02 -7.17
C GLY A 103 5.76 -28.96 -6.20
N GLY A 104 6.79 -28.21 -6.61
CA GLY A 104 7.28 -27.05 -5.84
C GLY A 104 6.21 -25.95 -5.72
N ASN A 105 6.17 -25.29 -4.57
CA ASN A 105 5.27 -24.16 -4.34
C ASN A 105 5.93 -22.85 -4.76
N CYS A 106 5.31 -22.13 -5.69
CA CYS A 106 5.83 -20.85 -6.17
C CYS A 106 5.43 -19.70 -5.23
N THR A 107 6.32 -18.73 -5.06
CA THR A 107 6.06 -17.47 -4.36
C THR A 107 6.59 -16.33 -5.21
N ASP A 108 5.67 -15.49 -5.64
CA ASP A 108 5.87 -14.29 -6.45
C ASP A 108 6.69 -13.22 -5.69
N LYS A 109 7.52 -12.45 -6.40
CA LYS A 109 8.40 -11.40 -5.83
C LYS A 109 8.63 -10.28 -6.85
N VAL A 110 8.92 -9.08 -6.36
CA VAL A 110 9.40 -8.00 -7.23
C VAL A 110 10.69 -8.45 -7.92
N GLY A 111 10.66 -8.51 -9.25
CA GLY A 111 11.76 -8.91 -10.11
C GLY A 111 11.87 -10.43 -10.38
N GLY A 112 10.89 -11.26 -9.99
CA GLY A 112 10.89 -12.69 -10.28
C GLY A 112 10.21 -13.56 -9.22
N PHE A 113 10.58 -14.83 -9.11
CA PHE A 113 9.89 -15.78 -8.23
C PHE A 113 10.85 -16.59 -7.36
N PHE A 114 10.29 -17.26 -6.36
CA PHE A 114 10.99 -18.23 -5.53
C PHE A 114 10.21 -19.56 -5.49
N CYS A 115 10.91 -20.68 -5.69
CA CYS A 115 10.32 -22.01 -5.55
C CYS A 115 10.68 -22.65 -4.20
N ALA A 116 9.67 -22.95 -3.40
CA ALA A 116 9.81 -23.80 -2.23
C ALA A 116 9.70 -25.28 -2.65
N CYS A 117 10.82 -25.99 -2.71
CA CYS A 117 10.89 -27.38 -3.16
C CYS A 117 10.50 -28.37 -2.05
N SER A 118 9.66 -29.34 -2.41
CA SER A 118 9.36 -30.49 -1.57
C SER A 118 10.54 -31.48 -1.61
N PRO A 119 11.13 -31.89 -0.46
CA PRO A 119 12.17 -32.91 -0.43
C PRO A 119 11.71 -34.22 -1.08
N PRO A 120 12.59 -34.95 -1.79
CA PRO A 120 14.03 -34.74 -1.88
C PRO A 120 14.48 -33.79 -3.01
N ASN A 121 13.56 -33.09 -3.68
CA ASN A 121 13.89 -32.24 -4.83
C ASN A 121 14.51 -30.90 -4.41
N TYR A 122 15.39 -30.36 -5.26
CA TYR A 122 16.07 -29.08 -5.06
C TYR A 122 16.43 -28.44 -6.42
N GLY A 123 17.17 -27.33 -6.41
CA GLY A 123 17.44 -26.50 -7.60
C GLY A 123 16.72 -25.16 -7.52
N HIS A 124 16.84 -24.33 -8.56
CA HIS A 124 16.19 -23.01 -8.59
C HIS A 124 14.68 -23.11 -8.82
N ILE A 125 14.27 -24.07 -9.65
CA ILE A 125 12.88 -24.36 -10.01
C ILE A 125 12.48 -25.79 -9.59
N CYS A 126 13.19 -26.38 -8.62
CA CYS A 126 12.99 -27.76 -8.15
C CYS A 126 13.23 -28.84 -9.23
N GLU A 127 14.09 -28.53 -10.20
CA GLU A 127 14.45 -29.36 -11.36
C GLU A 127 15.34 -30.55 -11.03
N LEU A 128 16.04 -30.52 -9.89
CA LEU A 128 16.97 -31.58 -9.48
C LEU A 128 16.26 -32.55 -8.53
N GLY A 129 16.26 -33.83 -8.91
CA GLY A 129 15.76 -34.93 -8.09
C GLY A 129 16.74 -35.32 -6.98
N PRO A 130 16.46 -36.39 -6.20
CA PRO A 130 17.38 -36.88 -5.18
C PRO A 130 18.75 -37.19 -5.79
N VAL A 131 19.83 -36.70 -5.17
CA VAL A 131 21.17 -37.19 -5.48
C VAL A 131 21.20 -38.66 -5.10
N GLU A 132 21.39 -39.55 -6.08
CA GLU A 132 21.73 -40.94 -5.80
C GLU A 132 23.16 -41.01 -5.25
N VAL A 133 23.30 -40.69 -3.95
CA VAL A 133 24.55 -40.83 -3.22
C VAL A 133 24.81 -42.32 -3.04
N ALA A 134 25.61 -42.89 -3.93
CA ALA A 134 26.18 -44.22 -3.77
C ALA A 134 27.15 -44.25 -2.56
N GLY A 135 26.59 -44.35 -1.36
CA GLY A 135 27.28 -44.83 -0.17
C GLY A 135 28.15 -43.85 0.62
N GLN A 136 27.73 -42.61 0.84
CA GLN A 136 28.36 -41.74 1.85
C GLN A 136 27.37 -41.05 2.80
N GLU A 137 27.71 -41.15 4.09
CA GLU A 137 27.00 -40.65 5.27
C GLU A 137 26.55 -39.19 5.13
N LEU A 138 25.35 -38.90 5.66
CA LEU A 138 24.75 -37.56 5.73
C LEU A 138 25.70 -36.53 6.38
N LEU A 139 26.42 -35.76 5.56
CA LEU A 139 27.03 -34.49 5.96
C LEU A 139 25.90 -33.49 6.26
N LYS A 140 25.38 -33.58 7.49
CA LYS A 140 24.38 -32.68 8.06
C LYS A 140 24.79 -31.23 7.77
N PRO A 141 23.96 -30.42 7.09
CA PRO A 141 24.26 -29.00 6.93
C PRO A 141 24.38 -28.38 8.32
N GLN A 142 25.57 -27.89 8.70
CA GLN A 142 25.76 -27.11 9.92
C GLN A 142 25.21 -25.69 9.73
N TYR A 143 23.94 -25.57 9.36
CA TYR A 143 23.20 -24.34 9.51
C TYR A 143 22.95 -24.12 11.00
N LYS A 144 23.87 -23.42 11.66
CA LYS A 144 23.62 -22.86 13.00
C LYS A 144 22.50 -21.84 12.86
N ALA A 145 21.28 -22.26 13.17
CA ALA A 145 20.17 -21.34 13.33
C ALA A 145 20.58 -20.27 14.36
N PRO A 146 20.45 -18.96 14.04
CA PRO A 146 20.61 -17.92 15.06
C PRO A 146 19.59 -18.19 16.17
N GLY A 147 20.08 -18.22 17.41
CA GLY A 147 19.33 -18.76 18.55
C GLY A 147 18.00 -18.06 18.74
N LYS A 148 16.89 -18.81 18.66
CA LYS A 148 15.58 -18.31 19.11
C LYS A 148 15.66 -18.06 20.61
N ALA A 149 15.57 -16.80 21.02
CA ALA A 149 15.38 -16.45 22.42
C ALA A 149 14.04 -17.02 22.88
N ALA A 150 14.07 -18.08 23.68
CA ALA A 150 12.88 -18.73 24.18
C ALA A 150 12.17 -17.83 25.20
N ALA A 151 11.07 -17.20 24.79
CA ALA A 151 10.18 -16.47 25.67
C ALA A 151 9.38 -17.47 26.53
N THR A 152 9.88 -17.79 27.73
CA THR A 152 9.09 -18.52 28.74
C THR A 152 8.15 -17.56 29.46
N ALA A 153 6.86 -17.70 29.19
CA ALA A 153 5.82 -17.03 29.97
C ALA A 153 5.70 -17.68 31.36
N GLY A 154 5.93 -16.91 32.44
CA GLY A 154 5.92 -17.43 33.82
C GLY A 154 6.39 -16.42 34.86
N GLY A 155 5.57 -15.42 35.15
CA GLY A 155 5.98 -14.16 35.79
C GLY A 155 6.59 -14.20 37.20
N ARG A 156 7.69 -13.44 37.34
CA ARG A 156 8.21 -12.70 38.52
C ARG A 156 8.52 -13.52 39.79
N ARG A 157 9.67 -13.39 40.44
CA ARG A 157 10.50 -12.18 40.63
C ARG A 157 11.96 -12.58 40.94
N TRP A 158 12.89 -11.64 40.73
CA TRP A 158 14.32 -11.77 41.04
C TRP A 158 14.57 -12.13 42.52
N PHE A 159 15.53 -13.01 42.81
CA PHE A 159 16.73 -12.69 43.63
C PHE A 159 17.68 -13.89 43.86
N SER A 160 18.97 -13.60 43.72
CA SER A 160 20.12 -14.22 44.41
C SER A 160 20.58 -15.66 44.12
N ASN A 161 21.88 -15.84 44.40
CA ASN A 161 22.72 -17.03 44.25
C ASN A 161 22.27 -18.23 45.11
N ARG A 162 22.37 -19.43 44.50
CA ARG A 162 23.14 -20.60 44.97
C ARG A 162 23.17 -20.84 46.52
N PHE A 163 22.54 -21.91 47.02
CA PHE A 163 23.16 -22.99 47.84
C PHE A 163 22.11 -24.01 48.39
N ILE A 164 22.22 -25.28 47.93
CA ILE A 164 22.23 -26.55 48.70
C ILE A 164 21.08 -26.98 49.67
N GLN A 165 20.71 -28.28 49.58
CA GLN A 165 19.92 -29.13 50.53
C GLN A 165 18.44 -28.72 50.72
N GLN A 166 17.46 -29.58 51.07
CA GLN A 166 17.34 -31.02 51.39
C GLN A 166 15.89 -31.46 51.00
N ARG A 167 15.41 -32.71 50.96
CA ARG A 167 15.89 -34.07 51.36
C ARG A 167 15.14 -35.12 50.50
N LEU A 168 15.49 -36.41 50.59
CA LEU A 168 14.60 -37.54 50.28
C LEU A 168 14.12 -38.19 51.59
N SER A 169 12.82 -38.43 51.72
CA SER A 169 12.16 -39.32 52.68
C SER A 169 10.72 -39.55 52.26
#